data_AF-A0A314KKU1-F1
#
_entry.id   AF-A0A314KKU1-F1
#
_cell.length_a   1.000
_cell.length_b   1.000
_cell.length_c   1.000
_cell.angle_alpha   90.00
_cell.angle_beta   90.00
_cell.angle_gamma   90.00
#
_symmetry.space_group_name_H-M   'P 1'
#
loop_
_entity.id
_entity.type
_entity.pdbx_description
1 polymer ?
#
loop_
_entity_poly.entity_id
_entity_poly.type
_entity_poly.pdbx_seq_one_letter_code
_entity_poly.pdbx_strand_id
1 'polypeptide(L)'
;METEDGALEGHFEPSCEWQHEEGFDVLLVHLPKFKDKEGLKVQISNFGVLKISGDRRVQNRTRIKFFKEIPVSKDHNTDEIKANFEKSVLKITLPKKVTAASTNGSFKEEYKATKSMEMEVGKQISKNSRFRKFKKVAISIAAIVVVVSALSGFAYYIYRSTIVED
;
A
#
# COMPACT_ATOMS: atom_id res chain seq x y z
N MET A 1 -42.98 -15.39 -2.35
CA MET A 1 -42.31 -15.06 -1.08
C MET A 1 -41.00 -14.40 -1.45
N GLU A 2 -41.01 -13.09 -1.56
CA GLU A 2 -39.84 -12.30 -1.93
C GLU A 2 -39.02 -12.07 -0.66
N THR A 3 -37.81 -12.64 -0.61
CA THR A 3 -36.86 -12.30 0.45
C THR A 3 -36.21 -10.97 0.09
N GLU A 4 -36.84 -9.87 0.50
CA GLU A 4 -36.18 -8.57 0.60
C GLU A 4 -35.12 -8.66 1.70
N ASP A 5 -33.94 -9.17 1.34
CA ASP A 5 -32.77 -9.15 2.21
C ASP A 5 -32.16 -7.74 2.19
N GLY A 6 -32.87 -6.80 2.83
CA GLY A 6 -32.53 -5.39 2.88
C GLY A 6 -31.28 -5.13 3.71
N ALA A 7 -30.11 -5.20 3.09
CA ALA A 7 -28.89 -4.64 3.65
C ALA A 7 -29.06 -3.12 3.81
N LEU A 8 -29.17 -2.65 5.05
CA LEU A 8 -29.25 -1.21 5.33
C LEU A 8 -27.91 -0.56 4.97
N GLU A 9 -27.91 0.29 3.94
CA GLU A 9 -26.71 1.06 3.55
C GLU A 9 -26.57 2.30 4.43
N GLY A 10 -25.50 2.36 5.21
CA GLY A 10 -25.11 3.54 5.97
C GLY A 10 -24.22 4.46 5.14
N HIS A 11 -24.67 5.68 4.85
CA HIS A 11 -23.79 6.72 4.29
C HIS A 11 -22.96 7.35 5.41
N PHE A 12 -21.66 7.51 5.18
CA PHE A 12 -20.74 8.15 6.10
C PHE A 12 -19.96 9.23 5.35
N GLU A 13 -19.97 10.47 5.84
CA GLU A 13 -19.18 11.57 5.26
C GLU A 13 -17.96 11.83 6.17
N PRO A 14 -16.72 11.65 5.66
CA PRO A 14 -15.52 11.90 6.45
C PRO A 14 -15.20 13.39 6.55
N SER A 15 -14.75 13.84 7.73
CA SER A 15 -14.18 15.19 7.86
C SER A 15 -12.73 15.21 7.38
N CYS A 16 -12.32 16.34 6.80
CA CYS A 16 -11.02 16.54 6.19
C CYS A 16 -10.37 17.81 6.74
N GLU A 17 -9.10 17.74 7.09
CA GLU A 17 -8.28 18.86 7.54
C GLU A 17 -7.00 18.92 6.72
N TRP A 18 -6.65 20.12 6.25
CA TRP A 18 -5.40 20.38 5.54
C TRP A 18 -4.39 21.03 6.48
N GLN A 19 -3.17 20.51 6.46
CA GLN A 19 -2.01 21.10 7.12
C GLN A 19 -0.95 21.36 6.05
N HIS A 20 -0.57 22.62 5.92
CA HIS A 20 0.40 23.05 4.92
C HIS A 20 1.77 23.22 5.57
N GLU A 21 2.76 22.49 5.07
CA GLU A 21 4.14 22.57 5.55
C GLU A 21 5.08 23.01 4.42
N GLU A 22 6.30 23.36 4.80
CA GLU A 22 7.36 23.66 3.85
C GLU A 22 7.80 22.36 3.16
N GLY A 23 7.63 22.29 1.84
CA GLY A 23 8.01 21.12 1.03
C GLY A 23 6.98 19.98 0.95
N PHE A 24 5.93 19.97 1.78
CA PHE A 24 4.80 19.02 1.64
C PHE A 24 3.52 19.56 2.26
N ASP A 25 2.39 19.02 1.82
CA ASP A 25 1.10 19.20 2.49
C ASP A 25 0.63 17.87 3.09
N VAL A 26 -0.16 17.97 4.14
CA VAL A 26 -0.78 16.82 4.81
C VAL A 26 -2.29 16.99 4.78
N LEU A 27 -2.98 15.96 4.30
CA LEU A 27 -4.42 15.83 4.41
C LEU A 27 -4.74 14.79 5.49
N LEU A 28 -5.43 15.22 6.54
CA LEU A 28 -5.98 14.35 7.57
C LEU A 28 -7.44 14.07 7.27
N VAL A 29 -7.79 12.80 7.14
CA VAL A 29 -9.17 12.36 6.92
C VAL A 29 -9.62 11.56 8.12
N HIS A 30 -10.61 12.06 8.86
CA HIS A 30 -11.13 11.41 10.05
C HIS A 30 -12.20 10.39 9.66
N LEU A 31 -11.96 9.14 10.05
CA LEU A 31 -12.77 7.98 9.72
C LEU A 31 -13.22 7.23 10.99
N PRO A 32 -13.98 7.86 11.92
CA PRO A 32 -14.37 7.23 13.20
C PRO A 32 -15.21 5.95 13.04
N LYS A 33 -15.82 5.73 11.87
CA LYS A 33 -16.57 4.51 11.55
C LYS A 33 -15.68 3.37 11.03
N PHE A 34 -14.37 3.62 10.85
CA PHE A 34 -13.36 2.66 10.40
C PHE A 34 -12.36 2.43 11.53
N LYS A 35 -12.30 1.18 12.03
CA LYS A 35 -11.35 0.78 13.09
C LYS A 35 -10.01 0.39 12.50
N ASP A 36 -10.05 -0.26 11.33
CA ASP A 36 -8.91 -0.84 10.66
C ASP A 36 -8.84 -0.32 9.22
N LYS A 37 -7.67 -0.46 8.60
CA LYS A 37 -7.44 -0.06 7.20
C LYS A 37 -8.13 -0.97 6.18
N GLU A 38 -8.70 -2.09 6.62
CA GLU A 38 -9.37 -3.06 5.76
C GLU A 38 -10.59 -2.39 5.10
N GLY A 39 -10.65 -2.45 3.77
CA GLY A 39 -11.70 -1.80 2.99
C GLY A 39 -11.46 -0.32 2.68
N LEU A 40 -10.37 0.30 3.17
CA LEU A 40 -9.95 1.61 2.73
C LEU A 40 -9.13 1.53 1.44
N LYS A 41 -9.36 2.48 0.53
CA LYS A 41 -8.65 2.59 -0.74
C LYS A 41 -8.34 4.04 -1.04
N VAL A 42 -7.08 4.29 -1.37
CA VAL A 42 -6.55 5.59 -1.76
C VAL A 42 -5.98 5.45 -3.16
N GLN A 43 -6.45 6.27 -4.09
CA GLN A 43 -5.97 6.30 -5.46
C GLN A 43 -5.76 7.73 -5.92
N ILE A 44 -4.82 7.92 -6.84
CA ILE A 44 -4.71 9.18 -7.57
C ILE A 44 -5.03 8.93 -9.04
N SER A 45 -5.87 9.77 -9.62
CA SER A 45 -6.17 9.73 -11.05
C SER A 45 -5.09 10.47 -11.84
N ASN A 46 -4.99 10.16 -13.14
CA ASN A 46 -4.10 10.87 -14.05
C ASN A 46 -4.43 12.37 -14.18
N PHE A 47 -5.64 12.78 -13.78
CA PHE A 47 -6.08 14.18 -13.75
C PHE A 47 -5.71 14.90 -12.44
N GLY A 48 -4.91 14.27 -11.57
CA GLY A 48 -4.54 14.85 -10.28
C GLY A 48 -5.68 14.86 -9.27
N VAL A 49 -6.60 13.89 -9.33
CA VAL A 49 -7.70 13.78 -8.36
C VAL A 49 -7.38 12.65 -7.38
N LEU A 50 -7.26 12.98 -6.11
CA LEU A 50 -7.13 12.03 -5.00
C LEU A 50 -8.51 11.48 -4.65
N LYS A 51 -8.67 10.17 -4.81
CA LYS A 51 -9.89 9.42 -4.52
C LYS A 51 -9.68 8.60 -3.26
N ILE A 52 -10.54 8.80 -2.28
CA ILE A 52 -10.51 8.12 -0.99
C ILE A 52 -11.86 7.43 -0.83
N SER A 53 -11.85 6.11 -0.71
CA SER A 53 -13.06 5.34 -0.50
C SER A 53 -12.90 4.39 0.66
N GLY A 54 -13.99 4.13 1.35
CA GLY A 54 -14.05 3.09 2.37
C GLY A 54 -15.30 2.26 2.22
N ASP A 55 -15.16 0.97 2.45
CA ASP A 55 -16.24 0.01 2.44
C ASP A 55 -16.08 -0.95 3.60
N ARG A 56 -17.05 -0.97 4.50
CA ARG A 56 -17.01 -1.80 5.68
C ARG A 56 -18.36 -2.47 5.93
N ARG A 57 -18.32 -3.78 6.13
CA ARG A 57 -19.45 -4.52 6.70
C ARG A 57 -19.46 -4.36 8.22
N VAL A 58 -20.61 -3.97 8.75
CA VAL A 58 -20.90 -3.93 10.19
C VAL A 58 -21.78 -5.13 10.52
N GLN A 59 -21.80 -5.53 11.80
CA GLN A 59 -22.69 -6.57 12.30
C GLN A 59 -24.16 -6.22 11.94
N ASN A 60 -24.96 -7.24 11.59
CA ASN A 60 -26.36 -7.10 11.16
C ASN A 60 -26.58 -6.52 9.75
N ARG A 61 -25.88 -7.06 8.74
CA ARG A 61 -26.06 -6.77 7.30
C ARG A 61 -25.92 -5.30 6.89
N THR A 62 -25.49 -4.42 7.80
CA THR A 62 -25.33 -3.00 7.54
C THR A 62 -23.97 -2.77 6.88
N ARG A 63 -23.94 -2.08 5.74
CA ARG A 63 -22.70 -1.74 5.03
C ARG A 63 -22.51 -0.24 5.11
N ILE A 64 -21.37 0.20 5.64
CA ILE A 64 -20.99 1.61 5.67
C ILE A 64 -20.04 1.86 4.50
N LYS A 65 -20.38 2.85 3.67
CA LYS A 65 -19.55 3.27 2.54
C LYS A 65 -19.34 4.78 2.53
N PHE A 66 -18.19 5.19 2.01
CA PHE A 66 -17.93 6.58 1.68
C PHE A 66 -17.06 6.69 0.43
N PHE A 67 -17.16 7.84 -0.24
CA PHE A 67 -16.32 8.19 -1.37
C PHE A 67 -16.05 9.69 -1.35
N LYS A 68 -14.78 10.08 -1.37
CA LYS A 68 -14.33 11.46 -1.35
C LYS A 68 -13.34 11.69 -2.49
N GLU A 69 -13.55 12.76 -3.23
CA GLU A 69 -12.63 13.23 -4.26
C GLU A 69 -12.08 14.58 -3.88
N ILE A 70 -10.76 14.72 -3.99
CA ILE A 70 -10.04 15.94 -3.63
C ILE A 70 -9.07 16.27 -4.76
N PRO A 71 -9.19 17.45 -5.39
CA PRO A 71 -8.24 17.87 -6.41
C PRO A 71 -6.87 18.13 -5.77
N VAL A 72 -5.82 17.63 -6.40
CA VAL A 72 -4.43 17.82 -6.01
C VAL A 72 -3.80 18.79 -7.01
N SER A 73 -3.22 19.89 -6.50
CA SER A 73 -2.52 20.85 -7.37
C SER A 73 -1.36 20.19 -8.11
N LYS A 74 -1.06 20.69 -9.32
CA LYS A 74 0.08 20.24 -10.14
C LYS A 74 1.43 20.42 -9.46
N ASP A 75 1.48 21.28 -8.45
CA ASP A 75 2.66 21.56 -7.64
C ASP A 75 3.04 20.37 -6.75
N HIS A 76 2.15 19.39 -6.56
CA HIS A 76 2.46 18.18 -5.80
C HIS A 76 3.10 17.10 -6.66
N ASN A 77 4.05 16.37 -6.07
CA ASN A 77 4.65 15.18 -6.63
C ASN A 77 3.75 13.96 -6.34
N THR A 78 2.90 13.64 -7.30
CA THR A 78 1.91 12.55 -7.19
C THR A 78 2.54 11.17 -7.04
N ASP A 79 3.75 10.97 -7.56
CA ASP A 79 4.48 9.69 -7.49
C ASP A 79 5.00 9.38 -6.07
N GLU A 80 5.12 10.40 -5.23
CA GLU A 80 5.66 10.30 -3.87
C GLU A 80 4.60 10.48 -2.77
N ILE A 81 3.32 10.50 -3.14
CA ILE A 81 2.22 10.54 -2.17
C ILE A 81 2.26 9.29 -1.31
N LYS A 82 2.15 9.50 0.01
CA LYS A 82 2.10 8.42 1.01
C LYS A 82 0.80 8.51 1.79
N ALA A 83 0.27 7.36 2.18
CA ALA A 83 -0.92 7.27 3.02
C ALA A 83 -0.62 6.34 4.20
N ASN A 84 -0.97 6.78 5.40
CA ASN A 84 -0.89 5.98 6.63
C ASN A 84 -2.23 6.11 7.38
N PHE A 85 -2.73 4.99 7.89
CA PHE A 85 -3.97 4.95 8.68
C PHE A 85 -3.64 4.53 10.11
N GLU A 86 -3.93 5.41 11.07
CA GLU A 86 -3.70 5.16 12.49
C GLU A 86 -4.81 5.83 13.31
N LYS A 87 -5.29 5.17 14.38
CA LYS A 87 -6.27 5.74 15.33
C LYS A 87 -7.49 6.37 14.64
N SER A 88 -8.05 5.69 13.63
CA SER A 88 -9.19 6.16 12.83
C SER A 88 -8.94 7.45 12.03
N VAL A 89 -7.68 7.81 11.78
CA VAL A 89 -7.29 8.94 10.93
C VAL A 89 -6.43 8.41 9.78
N LEU A 90 -6.84 8.72 8.56
CA LEU A 90 -6.04 8.51 7.36
C LEU A 90 -5.22 9.78 7.08
N LYS A 91 -3.92 9.70 7.34
CA LYS A 91 -2.94 10.74 7.04
C LYS A 91 -2.39 10.53 5.63
N ILE A 92 -2.61 11.50 4.75
CA ILE A 92 -2.08 11.50 3.39
C ILE A 92 -1.06 12.62 3.29
N THR A 93 0.19 12.28 2.96
CA THR A 93 1.28 13.24 2.76
C THR A 93 1.49 13.45 1.27
N LEU A 94 1.44 14.70 0.85
CA LEU A 94 1.58 15.16 -0.53
C LEU A 94 2.84 16.02 -0.64
N PRO A 95 3.97 15.46 -1.10
CA PRO A 95 5.19 16.24 -1.31
C PRO A 95 4.99 17.29 -2.39
N LYS A 96 5.57 18.48 -2.21
CA LYS A 96 5.62 19.54 -3.22
C LYS A 96 6.80 19.30 -4.16
N LYS A 97 6.64 19.61 -5.44
CA LYS A 97 7.71 19.58 -6.43
C LYS A 97 8.67 20.73 -6.14
N VAL A 98 9.95 20.41 -6.06
CA VAL A 98 11.00 21.42 -6.02
C VAL A 98 11.04 22.11 -7.37
N THR A 99 10.37 23.25 -7.47
CA THR A 99 10.45 24.10 -8.64
C THR A 99 11.66 25.00 -8.43
N ALA A 100 12.54 25.13 -9.43
CA ALA A 100 13.82 25.84 -9.32
C ALA A 100 13.73 27.31 -8.84
N ALA A 101 12.52 27.87 -8.72
CA ALA A 101 12.25 29.21 -8.21
C ALA A 101 12.24 29.32 -6.66
N SER A 102 12.23 28.21 -5.90
CA SER A 102 12.33 28.23 -4.43
C SER A 102 13.64 27.62 -3.96
N THR A 103 14.75 28.22 -4.36
CA THR A 103 16.02 28.06 -3.65
C THR A 103 16.13 29.22 -2.69
N ASN A 104 15.78 29.01 -1.42
CA ASN A 104 16.29 29.68 -0.21
C ASN A 104 15.51 29.17 1.00
N GLY A 105 15.92 28.05 1.58
CA GLY A 105 15.26 27.44 2.73
C GLY A 105 15.86 26.09 3.14
N SER A 106 17.11 26.12 3.60
CA SER A 106 17.81 25.11 4.41
C SER A 106 17.27 23.67 4.43
N PHE A 107 17.91 22.78 3.67
CA PHE A 107 18.01 21.37 4.07
C PHE A 107 18.62 21.29 5.48
N LYS A 108 17.86 20.86 6.47
CA LYS A 108 18.40 20.25 7.69
C LYS A 108 17.85 18.85 7.81
N GLU A 109 18.69 17.89 7.45
CA GLU A 109 18.63 16.54 8.01
C GLU A 109 18.79 16.66 9.52
N GLU A 110 17.71 16.42 10.26
CA GLU A 110 17.81 16.14 11.70
C GLU A 110 16.73 15.13 12.11
N TYR A 111 16.95 13.85 11.78
CA TYR A 111 16.44 12.74 12.57
C TYR A 111 17.59 12.21 13.42
N LYS A 112 17.84 12.92 14.52
CA LYS A 112 18.58 12.35 15.65
C LYS A 112 17.76 11.21 16.23
N ALA A 113 18.28 10.01 16.05
CA ALA A 113 18.07 8.93 17.00
C ALA A 113 18.54 9.40 18.39
N THR A 114 17.64 9.35 19.39
CA THR A 114 18.06 9.10 20.78
C THR A 114 17.08 8.13 21.43
N LYS A 115 17.65 7.03 21.87
CA LYS A 115 17.10 5.78 22.37
C LYS A 115 16.95 5.87 23.90
N SER A 116 15.81 5.48 24.47
CA SER A 116 15.72 4.78 25.78
C SER A 116 14.26 4.55 26.24
N MET A 117 13.71 3.38 25.96
CA MET A 117 13.07 2.50 26.95
C MET A 117 12.91 1.12 26.28
N GLU A 118 13.85 0.24 26.62
CA GLU A 118 13.83 -1.18 26.25
C GLU A 118 12.77 -1.91 27.07
N MET A 119 11.88 -2.64 26.40
CA MET A 119 11.48 -3.97 26.85
C MET A 119 11.46 -4.90 25.65
N GLU A 120 12.40 -5.84 25.66
CA GLU A 120 12.60 -6.90 24.67
C GLU A 120 11.44 -7.90 24.69
N VAL A 121 10.86 -8.22 23.51
CA VAL A 121 10.55 -9.60 23.10
C VAL A 121 10.60 -9.71 21.56
N GLY A 122 11.55 -10.51 21.05
CA GLY A 122 11.33 -11.44 19.92
C GLY A 122 11.17 -10.93 18.48
N LYS A 123 12.30 -10.72 17.81
CA LYS A 123 12.59 -10.62 16.35
C LYS A 123 11.75 -11.50 15.39
N GLN A 124 11.25 -10.93 14.27
CA GLN A 124 11.42 -11.43 12.88
C GLN A 124 10.94 -10.42 11.80
N ILE A 125 11.91 -9.62 11.34
CA ILE A 125 12.20 -9.13 9.99
C ILE A 125 11.17 -9.48 8.88
N SER A 126 10.53 -8.47 8.27
CA SER A 126 10.08 -8.55 6.87
C SER A 126 10.36 -7.24 6.14
N LYS A 127 11.44 -7.25 5.36
CA LYS A 127 11.81 -6.19 4.43
C LYS A 127 10.81 -6.24 3.27
N ASN A 128 9.95 -5.23 3.10
CA ASN A 128 9.34 -4.98 1.80
C ASN A 128 9.53 -3.53 1.39
N SER A 129 10.67 -3.29 0.75
CA SER A 129 10.99 -2.05 0.06
C SER A 129 11.44 -2.41 -1.35
N ARG A 130 10.77 -1.75 -2.31
CA ARG A 130 11.05 -1.69 -3.75
C ARG A 130 10.57 -2.90 -4.54
N PHE A 131 9.66 -2.67 -5.48
CA PHE A 131 9.92 -3.00 -6.89
C PHE A 131 8.92 -2.27 -7.81
N ARG A 132 9.14 -0.96 -7.98
CA ARG A 132 8.72 -0.25 -9.19
C ARG A 132 9.86 0.66 -9.61
N LYS A 133 10.69 0.13 -10.50
CA LYS A 133 11.57 0.81 -11.48
C LYS A 133 12.41 -0.28 -12.16
N PHE A 134 11.78 -1.04 -13.05
CA PHE A 134 12.51 -1.88 -13.99
C PHE A 134 13.17 -0.98 -15.03
N LYS A 135 14.46 -0.67 -14.85
CA LYS A 135 15.32 -0.22 -15.93
C LYS A 135 16.54 -1.16 -16.00
N LYS A 136 16.52 -2.00 -17.04
CA LYS A 136 17.62 -2.75 -17.67
C LYS A 136 18.37 -3.79 -16.81
N VAL A 137 17.98 -5.06 -16.91
CA VAL A 137 18.89 -6.21 -16.80
C VAL A 137 18.44 -7.29 -17.80
N ALA A 138 19.25 -7.59 -18.81
CA ALA A 138 19.07 -8.74 -19.68
C ALA A 138 19.68 -9.97 -18.97
N ILE A 139 18.84 -10.91 -18.54
CA ILE A 139 19.29 -12.16 -17.91
C ILE A 139 18.99 -13.30 -18.89
N SER A 140 20.06 -14.00 -19.26
CA SER A 140 20.12 -15.09 -20.25
C SER A 140 19.32 -16.33 -19.80
N ILE A 141 18.49 -16.86 -20.70
CA ILE A 141 17.58 -18.02 -20.55
C ILE A 141 18.34 -19.37 -20.48
N ALA A 142 19.67 -19.39 -20.46
CA ALA A 142 20.45 -20.61 -20.63
C ALA A 142 20.54 -21.52 -19.37
N ALA A 143 20.28 -21.02 -18.15
CA ALA A 143 20.56 -21.79 -16.93
C ALA A 143 19.41 -22.69 -16.42
N ILE A 144 18.18 -22.55 -16.95
CA ILE A 144 16.99 -23.23 -16.38
C ILE A 144 16.79 -24.65 -16.94
N VAL A 145 17.33 -24.98 -18.12
CA VAL A 145 17.05 -26.24 -18.82
C VAL A 145 17.75 -27.47 -18.18
N VAL A 146 18.86 -27.29 -17.47
CA VAL A 146 19.68 -28.42 -16.97
C VAL A 146 19.11 -29.07 -15.70
N VAL A 147 18.34 -28.34 -14.88
CA VAL A 147 17.82 -28.89 -13.60
C VAL A 147 16.58 -29.76 -13.82
N VAL A 148 15.78 -29.49 -14.86
CA VAL A 148 14.56 -30.26 -15.15
C VAL A 148 14.89 -31.66 -15.69
N SER A 149 15.94 -31.81 -16.51
CA SER A 149 16.32 -33.12 -17.06
C SER A 149 16.85 -34.08 -15.99
N ALA A 150 17.55 -33.59 -14.98
CA ALA A 150 18.05 -34.42 -13.87
C ALA A 150 16.91 -35.01 -13.02
N LEU A 151 15.85 -34.24 -12.77
CA LEU A 151 14.69 -34.70 -12.00
C LEU A 151 13.82 -35.68 -12.79
N SER A 152 13.58 -35.42 -14.07
CA SER A 152 12.84 -36.34 -14.93
C SER A 152 13.60 -37.66 -15.16
N GLY A 153 14.92 -37.60 -15.32
CA GLY A 153 15.76 -38.80 -15.44
C GLY A 153 15.81 -39.63 -14.15
N PHE A 154 15.88 -38.98 -12.99
CA PHE A 154 15.88 -39.68 -11.70
C PHE A 154 14.54 -40.38 -11.42
N ALA A 155 13.40 -39.72 -11.69
CA ALA A 155 12.08 -40.36 -11.56
C ALA A 155 11.91 -41.53 -12.53
N TYR A 156 12.37 -41.41 -13.78
CA TYR A 156 12.35 -42.50 -14.76
C TYR A 156 13.27 -43.66 -14.35
N TYR A 157 14.45 -43.36 -13.78
CA TYR A 157 15.37 -44.37 -13.29
C TYR A 157 14.75 -45.20 -12.16
N ILE A 158 14.14 -44.55 -11.17
CA ILE A 158 13.45 -45.25 -10.07
C ILE A 158 12.29 -46.09 -10.62
N TYR A 159 11.44 -45.51 -11.48
CA TYR A 159 10.30 -46.23 -12.06
C TYR A 159 10.72 -47.48 -12.86
N ARG A 160 11.81 -47.39 -13.65
CA ARG A 160 12.33 -48.53 -14.42
C ARG A 160 13.00 -49.58 -13.53
N SER A 161 13.69 -49.19 -12.46
CA SER A 161 14.31 -50.14 -11.53
C SER A 161 13.29 -50.97 -10.74
N THR A 162 12.09 -50.45 -10.53
CA THR A 162 11.03 -51.14 -9.77
C THR A 162 10.16 -52.06 -10.63
N ILE A 163 10.15 -51.90 -11.96
CA ILE A 163 9.29 -52.69 -12.87
C ILE A 163 10.05 -53.83 -13.57
N VAL A 164 11.38 -53.87 -13.50
CA VAL A 164 12.18 -54.97 -14.06
C VAL A 164 12.75 -55.82 -12.93
N GLU A 165 11.86 -56.51 -12.22
CA GLU A 165 12.15 -57.71 -11.41
C GLU A 165 10.86 -58.56 -11.39
N ASP A 166 10.58 -59.20 -12.55
CA ASP A 166 10.06 -60.57 -12.74
C ASP A 166 9.94 -60.85 -14.25
#